data_AF-A0A847PF48-F1
#
_entry.id   AF-A0A847PF48-F1
#
_cell.length_a   1.000
_cell.length_b   1.000
_cell.length_c   1.000
_cell.angle_alpha   90.00
_cell.angle_beta   90.00
_cell.angle_gamma   90.00
#
_symmetry.space_group_name_H-M   'P 1'
#
loop_
_entity.id
_entity.type
_entity.pdbx_description
1 polymer ?
#
loop_
_entity_poly.entity_id
_entity_poly.type
_entity_poly.pdbx_seq_one_letter_code
_entity_poly.pdbx_strand_id
1 'polypeptide(L)'
;MKKMKKMLVTFCVVLLLAGTASALTDAEYREMMKDPGFAAADKMLNQAWAEAKKAMPKAAFETLKKEQKVWLAKGRDSEAKKMVEIGFTAPEAYAMVTEIRAGVIRTAVDKAFLMANPTGAQGFYVRKGGKGGEDGWLKVYNRSLPNLEAQIKAVHETPGGANTGELSGKGKLKDGVAEFVHPEAEEVRMTVTFKGDTATVTTSDEFKNSGWCGMGVVLDGTYVRQKTKK
;
A
#
# COMPACT_ATOMS: atom_id res chain seq x y z
N MET A 1 -46.71 0.50 -16.25
CA MET A 1 -45.40 0.34 -16.94
C MET A 1 -44.30 1.00 -16.11
N LYS A 2 -43.43 0.20 -15.49
CA LYS A 2 -42.30 0.65 -14.64
C LYS A 2 -41.26 1.36 -15.51
N LYS A 3 -40.95 2.62 -15.21
CA LYS A 3 -39.85 3.38 -15.83
C LYS A 3 -38.51 2.80 -15.35
N MET A 4 -37.79 2.13 -16.26
CA MET A 4 -36.38 1.76 -16.07
C MET A 4 -35.52 3.03 -15.96
N LYS A 5 -34.98 3.30 -14.77
CA LYS A 5 -33.90 4.26 -14.59
C LYS A 5 -32.63 3.66 -15.18
N LYS A 6 -32.17 4.19 -16.32
CA LYS A 6 -30.83 3.90 -16.86
C LYS A 6 -29.80 4.53 -15.92
N MET A 7 -28.99 3.71 -15.26
CA MET A 7 -27.80 4.16 -14.53
C MET A 7 -26.78 4.67 -15.55
N LEU A 8 -26.53 5.98 -15.55
CA LEU A 8 -25.48 6.61 -16.32
C LEU A 8 -24.14 6.32 -15.64
N VAL A 9 -23.40 5.35 -16.14
CA VAL A 9 -21.99 5.14 -15.76
C VAL A 9 -21.22 6.34 -16.29
N THR A 10 -20.77 7.21 -15.38
CA THR A 10 -20.00 8.40 -15.72
C THR A 10 -18.57 7.97 -16.06
N PHE A 11 -18.26 7.88 -17.35
CA PHE A 11 -16.87 7.86 -17.83
C PHE A 11 -16.29 9.26 -17.61
N CYS A 12 -15.25 9.39 -16.80
CA CYS A 12 -14.49 10.64 -16.68
C CYS A 12 -13.69 10.84 -17.97
N VAL A 13 -14.23 11.64 -18.89
CA VAL A 13 -13.51 12.15 -20.07
C VAL A 13 -12.44 13.13 -19.59
N VAL A 14 -11.17 12.88 -19.91
CA VAL A 14 -10.09 13.88 -19.80
C VAL A 14 -9.58 14.15 -21.21
N LEU A 15 -9.83 15.37 -21.68
CA LEU A 15 -9.38 15.90 -22.97
C LEU A 15 -7.86 16.19 -22.98
N LEU A 16 -7.30 16.04 -24.18
CA LEU A 16 -5.90 16.06 -24.61
C LEU A 16 -5.06 17.27 -24.19
N LEU A 17 -3.78 17.00 -23.88
CA LEU A 17 -2.66 17.88 -24.20
C LEU A 17 -1.51 17.03 -24.77
N ALA A 18 -1.04 17.41 -25.96
CA ALA A 18 0.04 16.75 -26.69
C ALA A 18 1.42 17.02 -26.06
N GLY A 19 2.21 15.97 -25.92
CA GLY A 19 3.61 15.99 -25.48
C GLY A 19 4.09 14.55 -25.33
N THR A 20 4.98 14.10 -26.22
CA THR A 20 5.39 12.71 -26.44
C THR A 20 6.01 12.03 -25.21
N ALA A 21 5.20 11.19 -24.58
CA ALA A 21 5.47 9.85 -24.03
C ALA A 21 4.09 9.38 -23.54
N SER A 22 3.23 9.09 -24.51
CA SER A 22 1.77 9.21 -24.36
C SER A 22 1.22 8.14 -23.45
N ALA A 23 0.55 8.57 -22.37
CA ALA A 23 -0.49 7.78 -21.72
C ALA A 23 -1.34 7.06 -22.78
N LEU A 24 -1.68 5.78 -22.54
CA LEU A 24 -2.57 5.01 -23.41
C LEU A 24 -3.73 5.86 -23.92
N THR A 25 -3.87 5.90 -25.23
CA THR A 25 -5.01 6.52 -25.88
C THR A 25 -6.29 5.76 -25.54
N ASP A 26 -7.44 6.41 -25.70
CA ASP A 26 -8.74 5.77 -25.49
C ASP A 26 -8.95 4.52 -26.36
N ALA A 27 -8.32 4.48 -27.55
CA ALA A 27 -8.40 3.33 -28.44
C ALA A 27 -7.54 2.17 -27.92
N GLU A 28 -6.29 2.44 -27.54
CA GLU A 28 -5.40 1.44 -26.95
C GLU A 28 -5.96 0.89 -25.63
N TYR A 29 -6.51 1.77 -24.79
CA TYR A 29 -7.15 1.34 -23.54
C TYR A 29 -8.34 0.40 -23.81
N ARG A 30 -9.21 0.73 -24.77
CA ARG A 30 -10.34 -0.15 -25.15
C ARG A 30 -9.88 -1.47 -25.72
N GLU A 31 -8.78 -1.48 -26.47
CA GLU A 31 -8.20 -2.71 -26.98
C GLU A 31 -7.67 -3.58 -25.83
N MET A 32 -6.93 -2.99 -24.89
CA MET A 32 -6.44 -3.71 -23.73
C MET A 32 -7.57 -4.25 -22.84
N MET A 33 -8.70 -3.56 -22.74
CA MET A 33 -9.87 -4.06 -21.99
C MET A 33 -10.47 -5.36 -22.55
N LYS A 34 -10.07 -5.80 -23.75
CA LYS A 34 -10.41 -7.13 -24.26
C LYS A 34 -9.58 -8.24 -23.61
N ASP A 35 -8.41 -7.91 -23.08
CA ASP A 35 -7.63 -8.84 -22.27
C ASP A 35 -8.30 -9.03 -20.90
N PRO A 36 -8.62 -10.28 -20.50
CA PRO A 36 -9.32 -10.54 -19.26
C PRO A 36 -8.49 -10.18 -18.01
N GLY A 37 -7.15 -10.30 -18.08
CA GLY A 37 -6.26 -9.94 -16.99
C GLY A 37 -6.27 -8.44 -16.74
N PHE A 38 -6.11 -7.64 -17.80
CA PHE A 38 -6.20 -6.19 -17.70
C PHE A 38 -7.59 -5.72 -17.23
N ALA A 39 -8.67 -6.31 -17.75
CA ALA A 39 -10.02 -5.97 -17.32
C ALA A 39 -10.28 -6.28 -15.83
N ALA A 40 -9.72 -7.39 -15.32
CA ALA A 40 -9.79 -7.73 -13.90
C ALA A 40 -9.00 -6.74 -13.04
N ALA A 41 -7.78 -6.39 -13.45
CA ALA A 41 -6.94 -5.39 -12.79
C ALA A 41 -7.62 -4.01 -12.72
N ASP A 42 -8.20 -3.55 -13.83
CA ASP A 42 -8.93 -2.27 -13.88
C ASP A 42 -10.15 -2.27 -12.94
N LYS A 43 -10.88 -3.39 -12.89
CA LYS A 43 -11.98 -3.55 -11.92
C LYS A 43 -11.48 -3.45 -10.48
N MET A 44 -10.35 -4.08 -10.15
CA MET A 44 -9.74 -4.00 -8.82
C MET A 44 -9.30 -2.58 -8.47
N LEU A 45 -8.74 -1.85 -9.43
CA LEU A 45 -8.36 -0.44 -9.26
C LEU A 45 -9.60 0.42 -8.98
N ASN A 46 -10.68 0.26 -9.75
CA ASN A 46 -11.92 1.00 -9.55
C ASN A 46 -12.59 0.68 -8.21
N GLN A 47 -12.55 -0.57 -7.75
CA GLN A 47 -13.03 -0.96 -6.41
C GLN A 47 -12.22 -0.28 -5.31
N ALA A 48 -10.89 -0.29 -5.40
CA ALA A 48 -10.02 0.39 -4.45
C ALA A 48 -10.30 1.91 -4.41
N TRP A 49 -10.59 2.53 -5.55
CA TRP A 49 -11.02 3.93 -5.61
C TRP A 49 -12.35 4.21 -4.91
N ALA A 50 -13.34 3.34 -5.11
CA ALA A 50 -14.64 3.46 -4.48
C ALA A 50 -14.54 3.34 -2.95
N GLU A 51 -13.73 2.40 -2.47
CA GLU A 51 -13.42 2.23 -1.05
C GLU A 51 -12.69 3.45 -0.48
N ALA A 52 -11.66 3.93 -1.17
CA ALA A 52 -10.90 5.11 -0.76
C ALA A 52 -11.80 6.35 -0.62
N LYS A 53 -12.70 6.57 -1.59
CA LYS A 53 -13.67 7.68 -1.55
C LYS A 53 -14.61 7.60 -0.35
N LYS A 54 -14.97 6.38 0.08
CA LYS A 54 -15.88 6.15 1.21
C LYS A 54 -15.18 6.28 2.56
N ALA A 55 -13.94 5.78 2.67
CA ALA A 55 -13.27 5.60 3.94
C ALA A 55 -12.28 6.71 4.31
N MET A 56 -11.66 7.37 3.33
CA MET A 56 -10.59 8.33 3.61
C MET A 56 -11.13 9.71 4.05
N PRO A 57 -10.43 10.41 4.98
CA PRO A 57 -10.66 11.82 5.23
C PRO A 57 -10.52 12.63 3.94
N LYS A 58 -11.35 13.67 3.76
CA LYS A 58 -11.41 14.50 2.54
C LYS A 58 -10.03 14.97 2.08
N ALA A 59 -9.22 15.54 2.98
CA ALA A 59 -7.89 16.04 2.64
C ALA A 59 -6.95 14.93 2.13
N ALA A 60 -6.97 13.75 2.74
CA ALA A 60 -6.16 12.61 2.30
C ALA A 60 -6.62 12.08 0.93
N PHE A 61 -7.93 12.04 0.68
CA PHE A 61 -8.48 11.64 -0.61
C PHE A 61 -8.13 12.65 -1.72
N GLU A 62 -8.13 13.96 -1.43
CA GLU A 62 -7.68 14.98 -2.39
C GLU A 62 -6.20 14.82 -2.76
N THR A 63 -5.33 14.47 -1.81
CA THR A 63 -3.92 14.15 -2.08
C THR A 63 -3.81 12.91 -2.98
N LEU A 64 -4.52 11.83 -2.65
CA LEU A 64 -4.52 10.60 -3.44
C LEU A 64 -4.97 10.83 -4.89
N LYS A 65 -5.97 11.69 -5.12
CA LYS A 65 -6.41 12.08 -6.48
C LYS A 65 -5.31 12.78 -7.27
N LYS A 66 -4.51 13.65 -6.64
CA LYS A 66 -3.39 14.34 -7.31
C LYS A 66 -2.33 13.32 -7.73
N GLU A 67 -1.97 12.39 -6.84
CA GLU A 67 -1.04 11.31 -7.15
C GLU A 67 -1.55 10.42 -8.29
N GLN A 68 -2.85 10.10 -8.29
CA GLN A 68 -3.45 9.31 -9.37
C GLN A 68 -3.38 10.01 -10.72
N LYS A 69 -3.62 11.32 -10.75
CA LYS A 69 -3.53 12.10 -11.99
C LYS A 69 -2.11 12.05 -12.57
N VAL A 70 -1.09 12.15 -11.72
CA VAL A 70 0.32 12.04 -12.12
C VAL A 70 0.62 10.63 -12.65
N TRP A 71 0.15 9.60 -11.95
CA TRP A 71 0.35 8.21 -12.35
C TRP A 71 -0.33 7.90 -13.70
N LEU A 72 -1.57 8.33 -13.90
CA LEU A 72 -2.28 8.15 -15.18
C LEU A 72 -1.65 8.93 -16.33
N ALA A 73 -1.04 10.09 -16.05
CA ALA A 73 -0.44 10.92 -17.09
C ALA A 73 0.88 10.34 -17.63
N LYS A 74 1.68 9.68 -16.78
CA LYS A 74 3.02 9.16 -17.15
C LYS A 74 3.47 7.91 -16.40
N GLY A 75 3.08 7.77 -15.12
CA GLY A 75 3.56 6.70 -14.25
C GLY A 75 3.21 5.30 -14.75
N ARG A 76 1.94 5.04 -15.07
CA ARG A 76 1.44 3.73 -15.52
C ARG A 76 2.23 3.20 -16.71
N ASP A 77 2.38 4.02 -17.73
CA ASP A 77 3.00 3.61 -18.99
C ASP A 77 4.51 3.47 -18.84
N SER A 78 5.15 4.31 -18.02
CA SER A 78 6.56 4.16 -17.67
C SER A 78 6.83 2.88 -16.86
N GLU A 79 5.94 2.51 -15.94
CA GLU A 79 6.05 1.29 -15.14
C GLU A 79 5.79 0.05 -16.02
N ALA A 80 4.76 0.09 -16.87
CA ALA A 80 4.44 -1.01 -17.78
C ALA A 80 5.55 -1.23 -18.80
N LYS A 81 6.18 -0.16 -19.32
CA LYS A 81 7.32 -0.27 -20.23
C LYS A 81 8.49 -1.05 -19.61
N LYS A 82 8.81 -0.82 -18.33
CA LYS A 82 9.85 -1.57 -17.63
C LYS A 82 9.54 -3.06 -17.53
N MET A 83 8.26 -3.41 -17.34
CA MET A 83 7.82 -4.81 -17.35
C MET A 83 7.95 -5.42 -18.74
N VAL A 84 7.60 -4.69 -19.80
CA VAL A 84 7.79 -5.15 -21.18
C VAL A 84 9.28 -5.37 -21.49
N GLU A 85 10.16 -4.47 -21.03
CA GLU A 85 11.62 -4.60 -21.20
C GLU A 85 12.21 -5.86 -20.56
N ILE A 86 11.55 -6.42 -19.54
CA ILE A 86 11.95 -7.69 -18.89
C ILE A 86 11.14 -8.90 -19.39
N GLY A 87 10.39 -8.77 -20.48
CA GLY A 87 9.82 -9.89 -21.24
C GLY A 87 8.31 -10.10 -21.11
N PHE A 88 7.57 -9.24 -20.38
CA PHE A 88 6.11 -9.33 -20.32
C PHE A 88 5.47 -8.80 -21.62
N THR A 89 4.31 -9.35 -21.99
CA THR A 89 3.48 -8.73 -23.02
C THR A 89 2.90 -7.40 -22.52
N ALA A 90 2.51 -6.52 -23.44
CA ALA A 90 1.91 -5.24 -23.05
C ALA A 90 0.66 -5.43 -22.15
N PRO A 91 -0.35 -6.28 -22.49
CA PRO A 91 -1.49 -6.49 -21.60
C PRO A 91 -1.12 -6.99 -20.20
N GLU A 92 -0.19 -7.94 -20.08
CA GLU A 92 0.29 -8.45 -18.79
C GLU A 92 0.98 -7.35 -17.97
N ALA A 93 1.87 -6.59 -18.60
CA ALA A 93 2.57 -5.47 -17.97
C ALA A 93 1.60 -4.42 -17.43
N TYR A 94 0.61 -4.02 -18.24
CA TYR A 94 -0.40 -3.07 -17.82
C TYR A 94 -1.35 -3.62 -16.74
N ALA A 95 -1.68 -4.91 -16.79
CA ALA A 95 -2.46 -5.57 -15.75
C ALA A 95 -1.71 -5.54 -14.41
N MET A 96 -0.45 -6.00 -14.38
CA MET A 96 0.37 -6.02 -13.17
C MET A 96 0.54 -4.63 -12.55
N VAL A 97 0.87 -3.62 -13.36
CA VAL A 97 1.04 -2.25 -12.89
C VAL A 97 -0.27 -1.65 -12.36
N THR A 98 -1.40 -2.01 -12.96
CA THR A 98 -2.73 -1.60 -12.50
C THR A 98 -3.10 -2.27 -11.17
N GLU A 99 -2.78 -3.55 -11.00
CA GLU A 99 -2.96 -4.27 -9.73
C GLU A 99 -2.10 -3.70 -8.61
N ILE A 100 -0.82 -3.43 -8.89
CA ILE A 100 0.11 -2.77 -7.95
C ILE A 100 -0.49 -1.44 -7.52
N ARG A 101 -1.02 -0.63 -8.45
CA ARG A 101 -1.65 0.65 -8.13
C ARG A 101 -2.89 0.48 -7.25
N ALA A 102 -3.71 -0.54 -7.48
CA ALA A 102 -4.83 -0.86 -6.59
C ALA A 102 -4.35 -1.18 -5.17
N GLY A 103 -3.26 -1.94 -5.03
CA GLY A 103 -2.61 -2.21 -3.74
C GLY A 103 -2.07 -0.95 -3.04
N VAL A 104 -1.46 -0.03 -3.80
CA VAL A 104 -1.00 1.27 -3.30
C VAL A 104 -2.17 2.08 -2.73
N ILE A 105 -3.31 2.12 -3.43
CA ILE A 105 -4.52 2.82 -2.95
C ILE A 105 -5.03 2.18 -1.65
N ARG A 106 -5.15 0.86 -1.59
CA ARG A 106 -5.59 0.17 -0.34
C ARG A 106 -4.65 0.49 0.83
N THR A 107 -3.35 0.50 0.59
CA THR A 107 -2.36 0.90 1.61
C THR A 107 -2.52 2.36 2.04
N ALA A 108 -2.86 3.27 1.13
CA ALA A 108 -3.15 4.65 1.47
C ALA A 108 -4.43 4.79 2.32
N VAL A 109 -5.46 3.99 2.04
CA VAL A 109 -6.69 3.92 2.84
C VAL A 109 -6.38 3.46 4.26
N ASP A 110 -5.65 2.36 4.41
CA ASP A 110 -5.18 1.83 5.69
C ASP A 110 -4.43 2.89 6.51
N LYS A 111 -3.43 3.53 5.88
CA LYS A 111 -2.61 4.57 6.51
C LYS A 111 -3.50 5.72 6.99
N ALA A 112 -4.40 6.20 6.14
CA ALA A 112 -5.30 7.29 6.48
C ALA A 112 -6.26 6.92 7.64
N PHE A 113 -6.81 5.71 7.63
CA PHE A 113 -7.65 5.19 8.71
C PHE A 113 -6.89 5.15 10.04
N LEU A 114 -5.69 4.57 10.05
CA LEU A 114 -4.87 4.40 11.25
C LEU A 114 -4.36 5.74 11.81
N MET A 115 -4.03 6.71 10.96
CA MET A 115 -3.64 8.06 11.37
C MET A 115 -4.82 8.88 11.92
N ALA A 116 -6.04 8.63 11.42
CA ALA A 116 -7.25 9.30 11.87
C ALA A 116 -7.85 8.68 13.14
N ASN A 117 -7.59 7.40 13.40
CA ASN A 117 -8.19 6.65 14.51
C ASN A 117 -7.14 6.01 15.45
N PRO A 118 -6.17 6.77 15.99
CA PRO A 118 -5.18 6.22 16.92
C PRO A 118 -5.84 5.92 18.28
N THR A 119 -5.79 4.67 18.74
CA THR A 119 -6.36 4.27 20.04
C THR A 119 -5.63 3.08 20.66
N GLY A 120 -5.25 3.17 21.94
CA GLY A 120 -4.40 2.15 22.56
C GLY A 120 -3.15 1.90 21.73
N ALA A 121 -2.88 0.64 21.33
CA ALA A 121 -1.80 0.26 20.43
C ALA A 121 -2.08 0.51 18.92
N GLN A 122 -3.35 0.67 18.52
CA GLN A 122 -3.70 0.90 17.13
C GLN A 122 -3.14 2.23 16.62
N GLY A 123 -2.55 2.18 15.42
CA GLY A 123 -2.02 3.34 14.75
C GLY A 123 -1.11 2.98 13.58
N PHE A 124 -0.70 4.02 12.86
CA PHE A 124 0.35 3.97 11.85
C PHE A 124 1.60 4.60 12.46
N TYR A 125 2.71 3.88 12.45
CA TYR A 125 3.97 4.31 13.05
C TYR A 125 5.09 4.33 12.00
N VAL A 126 6.03 5.25 12.16
CA VAL A 126 7.15 5.49 11.24
C VAL A 126 8.46 5.41 12.00
N ARG A 127 9.47 4.74 11.44
CA ARG A 127 10.78 4.60 12.09
C ARG A 127 11.42 5.96 12.40
N LYS A 128 11.93 6.11 13.62
CA LYS A 128 12.70 7.27 14.06
C LYS A 128 14.16 7.15 13.59
N GLY A 129 14.70 8.20 12.97
CA GLY A 129 16.15 8.35 12.74
C GLY A 129 16.67 8.05 11.33
N GLY A 130 15.80 7.74 10.35
CA GLY A 130 16.21 7.75 8.94
C GLY A 130 16.47 9.18 8.45
N LYS A 131 17.59 9.43 7.77
CA LYS A 131 17.85 10.74 7.14
C LYS A 131 16.83 10.94 6.00
N GLY A 132 15.74 11.67 6.24
CA GLY A 132 14.93 12.29 5.18
C GLY A 132 13.58 11.68 4.76
N GLY A 133 13.04 10.65 5.43
CA GLY A 133 11.76 10.01 5.04
C GLY A 133 11.72 8.53 5.42
N GLU A 134 10.55 7.89 5.37
CA GLU A 134 10.27 6.56 5.96
C GLU A 134 11.19 5.41 5.45
N ASP A 135 12.28 5.07 6.16
CA ASP A 135 12.92 3.73 6.07
C ASP A 135 12.23 2.77 7.06
N GLY A 136 10.93 2.61 6.82
CA GLY A 136 10.06 1.62 7.45
C GLY A 136 8.88 2.18 8.23
N TRP A 137 7.78 1.42 8.17
CA TRP A 137 6.52 1.69 8.83
C TRP A 137 5.98 0.44 9.53
N LEU A 138 5.12 0.69 10.52
CA LEU A 138 4.39 -0.32 11.27
C LEU A 138 2.91 0.09 11.29
N LYS A 139 2.04 -0.79 10.79
CA LYS A 139 0.58 -0.71 10.94
C LYS A 139 0.17 -1.64 12.07
N VAL A 140 -0.63 -1.15 13.01
CA VAL A 140 -1.22 -1.96 14.08
C VAL A 140 -2.72 -1.73 14.09
N TYR A 141 -3.50 -2.80 13.98
CA TYR A 141 -4.95 -2.81 14.01
C TYR A 141 -5.45 -3.45 15.30
N ASN A 142 -6.39 -2.76 15.97
CA ASN A 142 -7.17 -3.39 17.03
C ASN A 142 -8.31 -4.16 16.37
N ARG A 143 -8.30 -5.49 16.45
CA ARG A 143 -9.42 -6.32 15.97
C ARG A 143 -10.52 -6.36 17.03
N SER A 144 -10.13 -6.76 18.25
CA SER A 144 -10.94 -6.77 19.46
C SER A 144 -9.98 -6.98 20.62
N LEU A 145 -9.78 -5.97 21.47
CA LEU A 145 -8.81 -6.08 22.55
C LEU A 145 -9.06 -7.36 23.39
N PRO A 146 -8.02 -8.13 23.75
CA PRO A 146 -6.59 -7.83 23.59
C PRO A 146 -5.97 -8.24 22.24
N ASN A 147 -6.75 -8.74 21.28
CA ASN A 147 -6.25 -9.25 20.00
C ASN A 147 -5.89 -8.12 19.03
N LEU A 148 -4.65 -8.17 18.56
CA LEU A 148 -4.05 -7.24 17.61
C LEU A 148 -3.64 -7.96 16.32
N GLU A 149 -3.57 -7.19 15.26
CA GLU A 149 -2.91 -7.57 14.01
C GLU A 149 -1.92 -6.47 13.64
N ALA A 150 -0.73 -6.86 13.21
CA ALA A 150 0.27 -5.90 12.81
C ALA A 150 0.99 -6.33 11.53
N GLN A 151 1.37 -5.33 10.76
CA GLN A 151 2.17 -5.44 9.55
C GLN A 151 3.28 -4.41 9.66
N ILE A 152 4.52 -4.88 9.52
CA ILE A 152 5.72 -4.05 9.52
C ILE A 152 6.43 -4.23 8.19
N LYS A 153 6.93 -3.13 7.64
CA LYS A 153 7.69 -3.13 6.40
C LYS A 153 8.81 -2.12 6.49
N ALA A 154 9.97 -2.45 5.94
CA ALA A 154 11.02 -1.50 5.66
C ALA A 154 11.53 -1.67 4.24
N VAL A 155 12.02 -0.58 3.68
CA VAL A 155 12.63 -0.51 2.36
C VAL A 155 14.03 0.06 2.57
N HIS A 156 14.99 -0.44 1.80
CA HIS A 156 16.34 0.08 1.73
C HIS A 156 16.67 0.36 0.26
N GLU A 157 16.72 1.63 -0.11
CA GLU A 157 17.05 2.07 -1.45
C GLU A 157 18.54 1.85 -1.75
N THR A 158 18.84 1.33 -2.94
CA THR A 158 20.19 1.07 -3.44
C THR A 158 20.34 1.66 -4.85
N PRO A 159 21.58 1.87 -5.36
CA PRO A 159 21.78 2.39 -6.71
C PRO A 159 21.13 1.55 -7.82
N GLY A 160 20.85 0.26 -7.58
CA GLY A 160 20.25 -0.67 -8.55
C GLY A 160 18.76 -0.98 -8.34
N GLY A 161 18.10 -0.34 -7.37
CA GLY A 161 16.70 -0.64 -7.00
C GLY A 161 16.49 -0.57 -5.49
N ALA A 162 15.48 -1.28 -4.97
CA ALA A 162 15.16 -1.25 -3.56
C ALA A 162 15.07 -2.65 -2.97
N ASN A 163 15.75 -2.86 -1.84
CA ASN A 163 15.59 -4.06 -1.02
C ASN A 163 14.42 -3.84 -0.07
N THR A 164 13.60 -4.87 0.14
CA THR A 164 12.41 -4.79 1.00
C THR A 164 12.42 -5.91 2.01
N GLY A 165 11.91 -5.63 3.21
CA GLY A 165 11.62 -6.62 4.24
C GLY A 165 10.23 -6.36 4.79
N GLU A 166 9.47 -7.42 4.99
CA GLU A 166 8.10 -7.35 5.50
C GLU A 166 7.83 -8.50 6.45
N LEU A 167 7.04 -8.22 7.49
CA LEU A 167 6.51 -9.21 8.39
C LEU A 167 5.09 -8.81 8.79
N SER A 168 4.18 -9.79 8.79
CA SER A 168 2.84 -9.62 9.33
C SER A 168 2.53 -10.71 10.33
N GLY A 169 1.65 -10.41 11.29
CA GLY A 169 1.27 -11.39 12.28
C GLY A 169 0.10 -10.95 13.15
N LYS A 170 -0.38 -11.91 13.93
CA LYS A 170 -1.43 -11.70 14.94
C LYS A 170 -0.84 -11.89 16.32
N GLY A 171 -1.30 -11.09 17.27
CA GLY A 171 -0.75 -11.05 18.62
C GLY A 171 -1.77 -10.66 19.68
N LYS A 172 -1.41 -10.84 20.94
CA LYS A 172 -2.20 -10.38 22.09
C LYS A 172 -1.43 -9.32 22.85
N LEU A 173 -2.08 -8.20 23.12
CA LEU A 173 -1.53 -7.13 23.94
C LEU A 173 -1.61 -7.50 25.42
N LYS A 174 -0.47 -7.49 26.11
CA LYS A 174 -0.35 -7.69 27.55
C LYS A 174 0.67 -6.70 28.10
N ASP A 175 0.26 -5.87 29.07
CA ASP A 175 1.13 -4.92 29.77
C ASP A 175 1.95 -4.00 28.83
N GLY A 176 1.33 -3.58 27.72
CA GLY A 176 1.97 -2.73 26.70
C GLY A 176 2.89 -3.47 25.73
N VAL A 177 2.98 -4.80 25.80
CA VAL A 177 3.79 -5.63 24.90
C VAL A 177 2.89 -6.57 24.12
N ALA A 178 3.17 -6.74 22.84
CA ALA A 178 2.53 -7.76 22.00
C ALA A 178 3.58 -8.51 21.19
N GLU A 179 3.48 -9.82 21.17
CA GLU A 179 4.19 -10.68 20.24
C GLU A 179 3.26 -11.01 19.07
N PHE A 180 3.73 -10.74 17.86
CA PHE A 180 3.02 -11.04 16.62
C PHE A 180 3.71 -12.20 15.92
N VAL A 181 2.95 -13.26 15.69
CA VAL A 181 3.42 -14.50 15.08
C VAL A 181 2.95 -14.53 13.62
N HIS A 182 3.86 -14.91 12.71
CA HIS A 182 3.52 -15.09 11.30
C HIS A 182 2.56 -16.28 11.14
N PRO A 183 1.47 -16.17 10.35
CA PRO A 183 0.44 -17.20 10.28
C PRO A 183 0.92 -18.56 9.73
N GLU A 184 2.02 -18.56 8.96
CA GLU A 184 2.54 -19.75 8.27
C GLU A 184 3.92 -20.19 8.80
N ALA A 185 4.50 -19.48 9.77
CA ALA A 185 5.83 -19.78 10.33
C ALA A 185 5.90 -19.30 11.79
N GLU A 186 5.61 -20.17 12.75
CA GLU A 186 5.41 -19.79 14.16
C GLU A 186 6.70 -19.28 14.84
N GLU A 187 7.85 -19.74 14.36
CA GLU A 187 9.18 -19.30 14.77
C GLU A 187 9.51 -17.88 14.27
N VAL A 188 8.82 -17.42 13.22
CA VAL A 188 8.97 -16.08 12.67
C VAL A 188 8.03 -15.13 13.39
N ARG A 189 8.60 -14.27 14.24
CA ARG A 189 7.85 -13.37 15.12
C ARG A 189 8.50 -11.99 15.25
N MET A 190 7.67 -11.02 15.59
CA MET A 190 8.12 -9.73 16.12
C MET A 190 7.49 -9.45 17.48
N THR A 191 8.28 -8.87 18.36
CA THR A 191 7.81 -8.29 19.61
C THR A 191 7.73 -6.79 19.45
N VAL A 192 6.60 -6.21 19.88
CA VAL A 192 6.39 -4.76 19.88
C VAL A 192 6.06 -4.30 21.28
N THR A 193 6.87 -3.37 21.79
CA THR A 193 6.64 -2.68 23.06
C THR A 193 6.07 -1.29 22.79
N PHE A 194 4.84 -1.06 23.23
CA PHE A 194 4.12 0.20 23.07
C PHE A 194 4.30 1.09 24.31
N LYS A 195 4.72 2.34 24.08
CA LYS A 195 4.83 3.37 25.12
C LYS A 195 4.36 4.72 24.56
N GLY A 196 3.13 5.11 24.92
CA GLY A 196 2.51 6.33 24.40
C GLY A 196 2.43 6.29 22.87
N ASP A 197 3.02 7.30 22.21
CA ASP A 197 3.09 7.38 20.75
C ASP A 197 4.30 6.63 20.15
N THR A 198 5.03 5.84 20.94
CA THR A 198 6.19 5.08 20.46
C THR A 198 5.94 3.58 20.48
N ALA A 199 6.49 2.87 19.51
CA ALA A 199 6.51 1.42 19.40
C ALA A 199 7.94 0.95 19.12
N THR A 200 8.53 0.15 20.00
CA THR A 200 9.85 -0.45 19.77
C THR A 200 9.64 -1.86 19.27
N VAL A 201 10.24 -2.18 18.12
CA VAL A 201 10.12 -3.46 17.43
C VAL A 201 11.43 -4.23 17.51
N THR A 202 11.33 -5.51 17.82
CA THR A 202 12.42 -6.49 17.75
C THR A 202 11.92 -7.74 17.03
N THR A 203 12.69 -8.25 16.08
CA THR A 203 12.38 -9.47 15.33
C THR A 203 13.21 -10.66 15.83
N SER A 204 12.65 -11.87 15.70
CA SER A 204 13.33 -13.11 16.10
C SER A 204 14.56 -13.40 15.24
N ASP A 205 15.48 -14.21 15.77
CA ASP A 205 16.66 -14.63 15.02
C ASP A 205 16.26 -15.51 13.82
N GLU A 206 15.19 -16.30 13.95
CA GLU A 206 14.63 -17.06 12.84
C GLU A 206 14.15 -16.14 11.71
N PHE A 207 13.50 -15.01 12.02
CA PHE A 207 13.14 -14.02 11.01
C PHE A 207 14.37 -13.38 10.35
N LYS A 208 15.38 -13.01 11.16
CA LYS A 208 16.62 -12.40 10.64
C LYS A 208 17.37 -13.33 9.69
N ASN A 209 17.29 -14.63 9.96
CA ASN A 209 17.94 -15.68 9.17
C ASN A 209 17.08 -16.26 8.04
N SER A 210 15.79 -15.88 7.93
CA SER A 210 14.87 -16.45 6.93
C SER A 210 15.12 -15.98 5.50
N GLY A 211 15.88 -14.89 5.33
CA GLY A 211 16.09 -14.24 4.03
C GLY A 211 14.88 -13.43 3.53
N TRP A 212 13.82 -13.25 4.34
CA TRP A 212 12.65 -12.44 3.97
C TRP A 212 12.94 -10.93 3.90
N CYS A 213 14.07 -10.51 4.47
CA CYS A 213 14.59 -9.17 4.30
C CYS A 213 15.60 -9.16 3.14
N GLY A 214 15.40 -8.24 2.19
CA GLY A 214 16.44 -7.92 1.22
C GLY A 214 17.71 -7.41 1.91
N MET A 215 18.85 -7.50 1.20
CA MET A 215 20.16 -7.17 1.77
C MET A 215 20.18 -5.76 2.38
N GLY A 216 20.61 -5.66 3.64
CA GLY A 216 20.69 -4.38 4.36
C GLY A 216 19.36 -3.87 4.94
N VAL A 217 18.25 -4.60 4.77
CA VAL A 217 16.97 -4.25 5.40
C VAL A 217 16.93 -4.79 6.83
N VAL A 218 16.58 -3.91 7.77
CA VAL A 218 16.38 -4.25 9.18
C VAL A 218 15.01 -3.77 9.59
N LEU A 219 14.20 -4.58 10.28
CA LEU A 219 12.87 -4.18 10.80
C LEU A 219 12.91 -3.67 12.25
N ASP A 220 13.94 -4.05 13.01
CA ASP A 220 14.14 -3.65 14.39
C ASP A 220 14.34 -2.14 14.52
N GLY A 221 13.76 -1.55 15.56
CA GLY A 221 13.94 -0.12 15.86
C GLY A 221 12.75 0.51 16.55
N THR A 222 12.84 1.83 16.78
CA THR A 222 11.76 2.61 17.37
C THR A 222 10.95 3.32 16.29
N TYR A 223 9.64 3.16 16.35
CA TYR A 223 8.66 3.76 15.47
C TYR A 223 7.80 4.76 16.24
N VAL A 224 7.45 5.87 15.60
CA VAL A 224 6.67 6.97 16.17
C VAL A 224 5.33 7.07 15.45
N ARG A 225 4.26 7.09 16.23
CA ARG A 225 2.88 7.16 15.75
C ARG A 225 2.66 8.46 15.00
N GLN A 226 2.11 8.32 13.80
CA GLN A 226 1.65 9.43 12.99
C GLN A 226 0.17 9.69 13.26
N LYS A 227 -0.19 10.98 13.24
CA LYS A 227 -1.56 11.44 13.43
C LYS A 227 -1.92 12.38 12.30
N THR A 228 -3.18 12.38 11.87
CA THR A 228 -3.67 13.38 10.93
C THR A 228 -3.45 14.77 11.54
N LYS A 229 -2.78 15.66 10.82
CA LYS A 229 -2.66 17.07 11.24
C LYS A 229 -4.08 17.65 11.30
N LYS A 230 -4.46 18.18 12.46
CA LYS A 230 -5.74 18.88 12.64
C LYS A 230 -5.77 20.17 11.84
#